data_AF-A0A3E2HNC9-F1
#
_entry.id   AF-A0A3E2HNC9-F1
#
_cell.length_a   1.000
_cell.length_b   1.000
_cell.length_c   1.000
_cell.angle_alpha   90.00
_cell.angle_beta   90.00
_cell.angle_gamma   90.00
#
_symmetry.space_group_name_H-M   'P 1'
#
loop_
_entity.id
_entity.type
_entity.pdbx_description
1 polymer ?
#
loop_
_entity_poly.entity_id
_entity_poly.type
_entity_poly.pdbx_seq_one_letter_code
_entity_poly.pdbx_strand_id
1 'polypeptide(L)'
;MAMYTPLPSTHILRTPSPLQTPPSTPSSGEIPPQHTTPTPSREPTPQFLPYISSRLPQSQDLQQLQGAQAPQQPHLQHYAYPHQPKAPYALPTTRDQRLQIRTALRFGIPHKRISEVLGVTQHQIITASKGPLTPQRHRCGNKPAITTPQRARIVQWLKASPSRRLLRFDQLHDKLQLDSPELFRELKHSGVKAIKTAMELEGYKRKFVPGKGCLTVCEDDVRT
;
A
#
# COMPACT_ATOMS: atom_id res chain seq x y z
N MET A 1 2.34 -40.55 50.44
CA MET A 1 1.63 -41.33 49.40
C MET A 1 0.67 -40.38 48.71
N ALA A 2 1.03 -39.87 47.53
CA ALA A 2 0.18 -38.96 46.75
C ALA A 2 -0.64 -39.78 45.75
N MET A 3 -1.96 -39.72 45.86
CA MET A 3 -2.92 -40.39 44.97
C MET A 3 -2.97 -39.62 43.64
N TYR A 4 -2.56 -40.26 42.55
CA TYR A 4 -2.68 -39.72 41.19
C TYR A 4 -4.08 -40.04 40.65
N THR A 5 -4.90 -39.02 40.42
CA THR A 5 -6.17 -39.14 39.68
C THR A 5 -5.95 -38.84 38.20
N PRO A 6 -6.16 -39.78 37.27
CA PRO A 6 -6.05 -39.53 35.84
C PRO A 6 -7.27 -38.76 35.31
N LEU A 7 -7.03 -37.78 34.44
CA LEU A 7 -8.05 -36.99 33.76
C LEU A 7 -8.69 -37.77 32.59
N PRO A 8 -9.99 -37.58 32.31
CA PRO A 8 -10.69 -38.27 31.25
C PRO A 8 -10.30 -37.74 29.85
N SER A 9 -9.94 -38.67 28.98
CA SER A 9 -9.65 -38.45 27.55
C SER A 9 -10.93 -38.13 26.79
N THR A 10 -11.03 -36.91 26.24
CA THR A 10 -12.15 -36.49 25.40
C THR A 10 -11.84 -36.79 23.92
N HIS A 11 -12.46 -37.84 23.40
CA HIS A 11 -12.46 -38.12 21.97
C HIS A 11 -13.39 -37.13 21.25
N ILE A 12 -12.81 -36.19 20.51
CA ILE A 12 -13.56 -35.28 19.63
C ILE A 12 -13.96 -36.05 18.37
N LEU A 13 -15.25 -36.38 18.26
CA LEU A 13 -15.86 -36.92 17.05
C LEU A 13 -15.83 -35.85 15.96
N ARG A 14 -15.00 -36.08 14.94
CA ARG A 14 -14.88 -35.24 13.74
C ARG A 14 -16.00 -35.61 12.76
N THR A 15 -17.04 -34.79 12.71
CA THR A 15 -18.12 -34.89 11.72
C THR A 15 -17.60 -34.54 10.32
N PRO A 16 -17.79 -35.38 9.28
CA PRO A 16 -17.43 -35.03 7.92
C PRO A 16 -18.46 -34.06 7.31
N SER A 17 -17.96 -32.96 6.74
CA SER A 17 -18.77 -31.99 5.99
C SER A 17 -19.32 -32.60 4.69
N PRO A 18 -20.59 -32.32 4.33
CA PRO A 18 -21.16 -32.79 3.08
C PRO A 18 -20.54 -32.05 1.87
N LEU A 19 -20.14 -32.84 0.88
CA LEU A 19 -19.68 -32.40 -0.44
C LEU A 19 -20.81 -31.61 -1.13
N GLN A 20 -20.60 -30.31 -1.37
CA GLN A 20 -21.43 -29.54 -2.29
C GLN A 20 -20.94 -29.79 -3.73
N THR A 21 -21.79 -30.43 -4.53
CA THR A 21 -21.64 -30.51 -5.99
C THR A 21 -21.94 -29.15 -6.63
N PRO A 22 -21.11 -28.67 -7.57
CA PRO A 22 -21.36 -27.43 -8.29
C PRO A 22 -22.53 -27.59 -9.29
N PRO A 23 -23.31 -26.53 -9.53
CA PRO A 23 -24.39 -26.53 -10.53
C PRO A 23 -23.83 -26.59 -11.95
N SER A 24 -24.47 -27.44 -12.76
CA SER A 24 -24.18 -27.66 -14.18
C SER A 24 -24.44 -26.42 -15.01
N THR A 25 -23.46 -26.05 -15.84
CA THR A 25 -23.53 -25.02 -16.86
C THR A 25 -24.38 -25.50 -18.06
N PRO A 26 -25.48 -24.82 -18.44
CA PRO A 26 -26.03 -24.92 -19.79
C PRO A 26 -25.22 -23.99 -20.71
N SER A 27 -24.59 -24.48 -21.76
CA SER A 27 -25.14 -24.97 -23.04
C SER A 27 -25.02 -23.89 -24.12
N SER A 28 -24.35 -24.30 -25.19
CA SER A 28 -24.02 -23.65 -26.46
C SER A 28 -24.95 -22.51 -26.90
N GLY A 29 -24.32 -21.36 -27.19
CA GLY A 29 -24.86 -20.31 -28.03
C GLY A 29 -23.98 -20.16 -29.28
N GLU A 30 -24.55 -20.65 -30.37
CA GLU A 30 -24.25 -20.51 -31.80
C GLU A 30 -23.36 -19.35 -32.27
N ILE A 31 -22.39 -19.68 -33.12
CA ILE A 31 -21.52 -18.77 -33.89
C ILE A 31 -22.17 -18.50 -35.25
N PRO A 32 -22.39 -17.25 -35.68
CA PRO A 32 -22.64 -16.93 -37.08
C PRO A 32 -21.36 -16.50 -37.84
N PRO A 33 -21.36 -16.61 -39.18
CA PRO A 33 -20.17 -16.81 -39.99
C PRO A 33 -19.48 -15.53 -40.48
N GLN A 34 -18.32 -15.81 -41.06
CA GLN A 34 -17.30 -14.96 -41.67
C GLN A 34 -17.83 -13.90 -42.66
N HIS A 35 -17.23 -12.71 -42.57
CA HIS A 35 -17.16 -11.79 -43.70
C HIS A 35 -15.72 -11.36 -43.97
N THR A 36 -15.46 -11.27 -45.25
CA THR A 36 -14.21 -11.29 -45.99
C THR A 36 -13.43 -9.98 -45.94
N THR A 37 -12.10 -10.15 -46.03
CA THR A 37 -11.04 -9.18 -46.30
C THR A 37 -11.35 -8.22 -47.45
N PRO A 38 -10.83 -6.98 -47.38
CA PRO A 38 -9.92 -6.55 -48.45
C PRO A 38 -8.68 -5.77 -47.95
N THR A 39 -7.51 -6.31 -48.27
CA THR A 39 -6.26 -5.59 -48.62
C THR A 39 -6.50 -4.82 -49.95
N PRO A 40 -5.74 -3.79 -50.41
CA PRO A 40 -4.47 -3.22 -49.93
C PRO A 40 -4.42 -1.67 -49.91
N SER A 41 -3.43 -1.05 -49.24
CA SER A 41 -2.88 0.22 -49.74
C SER A 41 -1.53 0.60 -49.11
N ARG A 42 -0.49 0.42 -49.93
CA ARG A 42 0.69 1.27 -50.14
C ARG A 42 1.31 1.98 -48.92
N GLU A 43 2.44 1.41 -48.50
CA GLU A 43 3.56 2.08 -47.83
C GLU A 43 4.03 3.34 -48.59
N PRO A 44 4.25 4.47 -47.90
CA PRO A 44 5.25 5.44 -48.28
C PRO A 44 6.55 5.18 -47.49
N THR A 45 7.60 4.84 -48.22
CA THR A 45 8.99 4.75 -47.78
C THR A 45 9.43 6.02 -47.03
N PRO A 46 9.81 5.97 -45.74
CA PRO A 46 10.40 7.12 -45.08
C PRO A 46 11.83 7.30 -45.55
N GLN A 47 12.11 8.47 -46.12
CA GLN A 47 13.45 8.87 -46.53
C GLN A 47 14.38 8.97 -45.32
N PHE A 48 15.51 8.27 -45.43
CA PHE A 48 16.65 8.37 -44.52
C PHE A 48 17.17 9.82 -44.50
N LEU A 49 17.08 10.47 -43.34
CA LEU A 49 17.78 11.73 -43.11
C LEU A 49 19.24 11.46 -42.73
N PRO A 50 20.20 12.20 -43.31
CA PRO A 50 21.62 12.05 -42.99
C PRO A 50 21.89 12.45 -41.55
N TYR A 51 22.55 11.55 -40.83
CA TYR A 51 23.04 11.73 -39.47
C TYR A 51 24.09 12.85 -39.43
N ILE A 52 23.71 14.04 -38.96
CA ILE A 52 24.65 15.13 -38.71
C ILE A 52 25.39 14.80 -37.41
N SER A 53 26.58 14.25 -37.57
CA SER A 53 27.52 13.97 -36.50
C SER A 53 28.11 15.27 -35.95
N SER A 54 27.50 15.84 -34.92
CA SER A 54 28.06 16.96 -34.17
C SER A 54 29.28 16.51 -33.36
N ARG A 55 30.48 16.80 -33.88
CA ARG A 55 31.75 16.74 -33.12
C ARG A 55 31.65 17.68 -31.92
N LEU A 56 31.81 17.12 -30.72
CA LEU A 56 32.08 17.90 -29.50
C LEU A 56 33.49 18.52 -29.60
N PRO A 57 33.65 19.83 -29.37
CA PRO A 57 34.97 20.40 -29.12
C PRO A 57 35.47 19.92 -27.76
N GLN A 58 36.62 19.26 -27.79
CA GLN A 58 37.37 18.79 -26.64
C GLN A 58 38.05 19.99 -25.97
N SER A 59 37.47 20.50 -24.88
CA SER A 59 38.13 21.49 -24.03
C SER A 59 39.25 20.82 -23.24
N GLN A 60 40.47 20.90 -23.75
CA GLN A 60 41.69 20.85 -22.97
C GLN A 60 42.08 22.29 -22.68
N ASP A 61 41.85 22.75 -21.45
CA ASP A 61 42.75 23.66 -20.73
C ASP A 61 42.12 24.03 -19.40
N LEU A 62 42.61 23.42 -18.32
CA LEU A 62 42.72 24.10 -17.02
C LEU A 62 43.69 23.32 -16.12
N GLN A 63 44.95 23.24 -16.52
CA GLN A 63 46.06 23.00 -15.59
C GLN A 63 46.83 24.30 -15.43
N GLN A 64 46.44 25.11 -14.44
CA GLN A 64 47.37 25.92 -13.63
C GLN A 64 46.56 26.77 -12.65
N LEU A 65 46.69 26.45 -11.37
CA LEU A 65 46.88 27.39 -10.26
C LEU A 65 46.95 26.55 -8.97
N GLN A 66 48.15 26.03 -8.70
CA GLN A 66 48.54 25.61 -7.36
C GLN A 66 49.22 26.82 -6.71
N GLY A 67 48.73 27.22 -5.53
CA GLY A 67 49.41 28.20 -4.68
C GLY A 67 48.57 29.42 -4.32
N ALA A 68 47.48 29.23 -3.60
CA ALA A 68 46.90 30.29 -2.78
C ALA A 68 46.33 29.68 -1.51
N GLN A 69 46.82 30.16 -0.36
CA GLN A 69 46.40 29.77 0.98
C GLN A 69 44.88 29.88 1.11
N ALA A 70 44.27 28.87 1.73
CA ALA A 70 42.84 28.81 1.97
C ALA A 70 42.38 30.00 2.84
N PRO A 71 41.59 30.96 2.30
CA PRO A 71 40.86 31.87 3.15
C PRO A 71 39.84 31.05 3.94
N GLN A 72 39.84 31.25 5.25
CA GLN A 72 38.86 30.63 6.15
C GLN A 72 37.46 30.85 5.57
N GLN A 73 36.76 29.75 5.30
CA GLN A 73 35.44 29.81 4.71
C GLN A 73 34.54 30.66 5.61
N PRO A 74 33.90 31.72 5.10
CA PRO A 74 32.90 32.44 5.86
C PRO A 74 31.81 31.42 6.22
N HIS A 75 31.53 31.35 7.52
CA HIS A 75 30.38 30.66 8.10
C HIS A 75 29.19 30.74 7.13
N LEU A 76 28.81 29.57 6.58
CA LEU A 76 27.64 29.42 5.73
C LEU A 76 26.41 29.85 6.53
N GLN A 77 26.09 31.14 6.43
CA GLN A 77 24.80 31.72 6.72
C GLN A 77 23.81 30.89 5.89
N HIS A 78 22.99 30.11 6.58
CA HIS A 78 21.90 29.35 5.98
C HIS A 78 20.96 30.38 5.33
N TYR A 79 21.18 30.67 4.05
CA TYR A 79 20.20 31.39 3.25
C TYR A 79 18.96 30.52 3.20
N ALA A 80 17.94 30.93 3.95
CA ALA A 80 16.61 30.36 3.90
C ALA A 80 16.05 30.63 2.50
N TYR A 81 16.39 29.76 1.54
CA TYR A 81 15.80 29.80 0.23
C TYR A 81 14.28 29.65 0.41
N PRO A 82 13.48 30.58 -0.15
CA PRO A 82 12.03 30.48 -0.07
C PRO A 82 11.64 29.12 -0.65
N HIS A 83 11.06 28.27 0.20
CA HIS A 83 10.61 26.94 -0.19
C HIS A 83 9.51 27.11 -1.24
N GLN A 84 9.88 26.99 -2.51
CA GLN A 84 8.92 26.94 -3.60
C GLN A 84 8.01 25.72 -3.36
N PRO A 85 6.69 25.88 -3.46
CA PRO A 85 5.77 24.77 -3.31
C PRO A 85 6.11 23.69 -4.35
N LYS A 86 6.37 22.47 -3.87
CA LYS A 86 6.66 21.33 -4.74
C LYS A 86 5.47 21.14 -5.68
N ALA A 87 5.73 21.10 -6.98
CA ALA A 87 4.70 20.83 -7.97
C ALA A 87 3.99 19.49 -7.64
N PRO A 88 2.66 19.41 -7.86
CA PRO A 88 1.92 18.18 -7.60
C PRO A 88 2.48 17.03 -8.45
N TYR A 89 2.58 15.84 -7.85
CA TYR A 89 3.00 14.64 -8.56
C TYR A 89 1.99 14.29 -9.66
N ALA A 90 2.50 13.87 -10.83
CA ALA A 90 1.66 13.38 -11.90
C ALA A 90 0.87 12.13 -11.45
N LEU A 91 -0.41 12.07 -11.80
CA LEU A 91 -1.27 10.93 -11.49
C LEU A 91 -0.76 9.65 -12.18
N PRO A 92 -0.89 8.47 -11.56
CA PRO A 92 -0.47 7.21 -12.18
C PRO A 92 -1.29 6.91 -13.45
N THR A 93 -0.65 6.32 -14.46
CA THR A 93 -1.33 5.92 -15.70
C THR A 93 -2.36 4.82 -15.45
N THR A 94 -3.53 4.96 -16.05
CA THR A 94 -4.59 3.93 -16.01
C THR A 94 -4.24 2.74 -16.90
N ARG A 95 -4.96 1.62 -16.74
CA ARG A 95 -4.81 0.44 -17.60
C ARG A 95 -5.03 0.80 -19.08
N ASP A 96 -6.07 1.58 -19.36
CA ASP A 96 -6.44 1.92 -20.74
C ASP A 96 -5.42 2.87 -21.37
N GLN A 97 -4.91 3.84 -20.61
CA GLN A 97 -3.78 4.66 -21.07
C GLN A 97 -2.55 3.81 -21.37
N ARG A 98 -2.22 2.82 -20.54
CA ARG A 98 -1.11 1.90 -20.82
C ARG A 98 -1.35 1.08 -22.09
N LEU A 99 -2.59 0.68 -22.36
CA LEU A 99 -2.96 -0.01 -23.59
C LEU A 99 -2.76 0.90 -24.81
N GLN A 100 -3.30 2.13 -24.75
CA GLN A 100 -3.14 3.13 -25.81
C GLN A 100 -1.68 3.46 -26.09
N ILE A 101 -0.86 3.64 -25.03
CA ILE A 101 0.58 3.87 -25.16
C ILE A 101 1.24 2.71 -25.91
N ARG A 102 0.99 1.45 -25.52
CA ARG A 102 1.60 0.29 -26.19
C ARG A 102 1.16 0.16 -27.64
N THR A 103 -0.12 0.36 -27.90
CA THR A 103 -0.67 0.33 -29.24
C THR A 103 -0.02 1.42 -30.10
N ALA A 104 0.08 2.66 -29.60
CA ALA A 104 0.74 3.76 -30.29
C ALA A 104 2.23 3.48 -30.57
N LEU A 105 2.95 2.92 -29.60
CA LEU A 105 4.35 2.51 -29.77
C LEU A 105 4.49 1.38 -30.82
N ARG A 106 3.55 0.44 -30.85
CA ARG A 106 3.51 -0.65 -31.87
C ARG A 106 3.30 -0.10 -33.28
N PHE A 107 2.61 1.03 -33.42
CA PHE A 107 2.45 1.76 -34.68
C PHE A 107 3.57 2.79 -34.95
N GLY A 108 4.64 2.80 -34.15
CA GLY A 108 5.78 3.70 -34.37
C GLY A 108 5.51 5.17 -34.05
N ILE A 109 4.46 5.49 -33.29
CA ILE A 109 4.16 6.88 -32.92
C ILE A 109 5.23 7.41 -31.96
N PRO A 110 5.83 8.59 -32.21
CA PRO A 110 6.90 9.14 -31.37
C PRO A 110 6.37 9.54 -29.99
N HIS A 111 7.22 9.39 -28.96
CA HIS A 111 6.84 9.66 -27.56
C HIS A 111 6.27 11.07 -27.34
N LYS A 112 6.82 12.09 -28.02
CA LYS A 112 6.33 13.47 -27.93
C LYS A 112 4.85 13.55 -28.33
N ARG A 113 4.46 12.88 -29.41
CA ARG A 113 3.08 12.87 -29.89
C ARG A 113 2.15 12.09 -28.95
N ILE A 114 2.61 10.96 -28.43
CA ILE A 114 1.86 10.20 -27.42
C ILE A 114 1.63 11.04 -26.16
N SER A 115 2.64 11.79 -25.72
CA SER A 115 2.57 12.68 -24.56
C SER A 115 1.53 13.79 -24.77
N GLU A 116 1.55 14.45 -25.93
CA GLU A 116 0.60 15.49 -26.30
C GLU A 116 -0.84 14.98 -26.36
N VAL A 117 -1.07 13.82 -26.99
CA VAL A 117 -2.42 13.28 -27.22
C VAL A 117 -3.03 12.69 -25.94
N LEU A 118 -2.23 12.00 -25.12
CA LEU A 118 -2.72 11.30 -23.93
C LEU A 118 -2.53 12.09 -22.62
N GLY A 119 -1.85 13.24 -22.66
CA GLY A 119 -1.55 14.05 -21.48
C GLY A 119 -0.64 13.34 -20.47
N VAL A 120 0.23 12.44 -20.93
CA VAL A 120 1.13 11.64 -20.08
C VAL A 120 2.57 12.11 -20.21
N THR A 121 3.38 11.94 -19.16
CA THR A 121 4.80 12.32 -19.20
C THR A 121 5.62 11.29 -19.97
N GLN A 122 6.78 11.69 -20.50
CA GLN A 122 7.71 10.78 -21.17
C GLN A 122 8.16 9.62 -20.26
N HIS A 123 8.34 9.89 -18.96
CA HIS A 123 8.64 8.85 -17.98
C HIS A 123 7.51 7.81 -17.89
N GLN A 124 6.26 8.26 -17.82
CA GLN A 124 5.10 7.36 -17.80
C GLN A 124 5.00 6.49 -19.05
N ILE A 125 5.34 7.04 -20.23
CA ILE A 125 5.39 6.28 -21.49
C ILE A 125 6.42 5.14 -21.39
N ILE A 126 7.63 5.45 -20.90
CA ILE A 126 8.71 4.47 -20.72
C ILE A 126 8.31 3.40 -19.69
N THR A 127 7.69 3.79 -18.57
CA THR A 127 7.23 2.84 -17.55
C THR A 127 6.08 1.96 -18.07
N ALA A 128 5.14 2.53 -18.82
CA ALA A 128 3.98 1.81 -19.37
C ALA A 128 4.37 0.79 -20.45
N SER A 129 5.39 1.12 -21.26
CA SER A 129 5.89 0.23 -22.31
C SER A 129 6.58 -1.01 -21.72
N LYS A 130 7.36 -0.85 -20.65
CA LYS A 130 8.11 -1.93 -20.01
C LYS A 130 7.35 -2.71 -18.93
N GLY A 131 6.40 -2.07 -18.24
CA GLY A 131 5.73 -2.64 -17.06
C GLY A 131 4.61 -3.66 -17.36
N PRO A 132 3.76 -4.00 -16.39
CA PRO A 132 2.50 -4.71 -16.64
C PRO A 132 1.41 -3.76 -17.19
N LEU A 133 0.42 -4.31 -17.90
CA LEU A 133 -0.69 -3.51 -18.44
C LEU A 133 -1.57 -2.94 -17.32
N THR A 134 -1.88 -3.75 -16.31
CA THR A 134 -2.59 -3.29 -15.12
C THR A 134 -1.59 -2.65 -14.16
N PRO A 135 -1.77 -1.38 -13.76
CA PRO A 135 -0.92 -0.73 -12.77
C PRO A 135 -0.92 -1.52 -11.47
N GLN A 136 0.24 -2.02 -11.03
CA GLN A 136 0.37 -2.68 -9.73
C GLN A 136 0.58 -1.64 -8.63
N ARG A 137 -0.15 -1.78 -7.52
CA ARG A 137 0.07 -0.95 -6.32
C ARG A 137 1.32 -1.46 -5.59
N HIS A 138 2.44 -0.78 -5.77
CA HIS A 138 3.72 -1.13 -5.11
C HIS A 138 3.81 -0.70 -3.64
N ARG A 139 2.85 0.10 -3.15
CA ARG A 139 2.85 0.61 -1.76
C ARG A 139 1.45 0.51 -1.17
N CYS A 140 1.03 -0.71 -0.87
CA CYS A 140 0.05 -0.88 0.20
C CYS A 140 0.79 -0.54 1.49
N GLY A 141 0.24 0.35 2.32
CA GLY A 141 0.91 0.86 3.51
C GLY A 141 1.45 -0.24 4.44
N ASN A 142 2.21 0.15 5.46
CA ASN A 142 2.78 -0.80 6.41
C ASN A 142 1.69 -1.73 6.97
N LYS A 143 2.03 -3.02 7.07
CA LYS A 143 1.16 -3.99 7.74
C LYS A 143 0.90 -3.51 9.17
N PRO A 144 -0.33 -3.66 9.71
CA PRO A 144 -0.61 -3.30 11.09
C PRO A 144 0.36 -4.01 12.05
N ALA A 145 0.86 -3.29 13.04
CA ALA A 145 1.78 -3.84 14.04
C ALA A 145 1.13 -4.94 14.90
N ILE A 146 -0.20 -4.88 15.06
CA ILE A 146 -0.98 -5.83 15.84
C ILE A 146 -1.84 -6.66 14.87
N THR A 147 -1.67 -7.97 14.93
CA THR A 147 -2.37 -8.93 14.07
C THR A 147 -3.84 -9.08 14.47
N THR A 148 -4.70 -9.45 13.53
CA THR A 148 -6.14 -9.67 13.78
C THR A 148 -6.47 -10.49 15.04
N PRO A 149 -5.86 -11.67 15.30
CA PRO A 149 -6.16 -12.43 16.53
C PRO A 149 -5.75 -11.69 17.81
N GLN A 150 -4.64 -10.94 17.78
CA GLN A 150 -4.21 -10.12 18.92
C GLN A 150 -5.20 -8.99 19.19
N ARG A 151 -5.72 -8.33 18.14
CA ARG A 151 -6.72 -7.27 18.29
C ARG A 151 -7.99 -7.79 18.95
N ALA A 152 -8.50 -8.93 18.48
CA ALA A 152 -9.67 -9.59 19.07
C ALA A 152 -9.45 -9.92 20.56
N ARG A 153 -8.27 -10.44 20.92
CA ARG A 153 -7.90 -10.71 22.32
C ARG A 153 -7.86 -9.45 23.19
N ILE A 154 -7.32 -8.34 22.67
CA ILE A 154 -7.34 -7.04 23.39
C ILE A 154 -8.78 -6.62 23.68
N VAL A 155 -9.65 -6.66 22.67
CA VAL A 155 -11.06 -6.26 22.82
C VAL A 155 -11.79 -7.20 23.78
N GLN A 156 -11.55 -8.51 23.69
CA GLN A 156 -12.12 -9.50 24.60
C GLN A 156 -11.68 -9.24 26.04
N TRP A 157 -10.39 -9.01 26.27
CA TRP A 157 -9.84 -8.69 27.59
C TRP A 157 -10.46 -7.41 28.17
N LEU A 158 -10.65 -6.38 27.35
CA LEU A 158 -11.34 -5.14 27.73
C LEU A 158 -12.82 -5.35 28.07
N LYS A 159 -13.51 -6.19 27.32
CA LYS A 159 -14.94 -6.51 27.54
C LYS A 159 -15.16 -7.39 28.76
N ALA A 160 -14.17 -8.22 29.12
CA ALA A 160 -14.28 -9.16 30.24
C ALA A 160 -14.43 -8.48 31.62
N SER A 161 -14.06 -7.20 31.76
CA SER A 161 -14.29 -6.46 33.01
C SER A 161 -14.67 -5.00 32.76
N PRO A 162 -15.73 -4.48 33.41
CA PRO A 162 -16.13 -3.08 33.29
C PRO A 162 -15.02 -2.08 33.63
N SER A 163 -14.22 -2.36 34.66
CA SER A 163 -13.13 -1.46 35.10
C SER A 163 -12.06 -1.30 34.02
N ARG A 164 -11.80 -2.34 33.22
CA ARG A 164 -10.81 -2.31 32.13
C ARG A 164 -11.20 -1.36 31.00
N ARG A 165 -12.50 -1.21 30.74
CA ARG A 165 -13.01 -0.30 29.71
C ARG A 165 -12.64 1.16 30.00
N LEU A 166 -12.43 1.51 31.27
CA LEU A 166 -12.17 2.87 31.75
C LEU A 166 -10.69 3.30 31.65
N LEU A 167 -9.78 2.35 31.44
CA LEU A 167 -8.33 2.46 31.66
C LEU A 167 -7.46 3.46 30.85
N ARG A 168 -7.86 4.56 30.23
CA ARG A 168 -6.94 5.34 29.32
C ARG A 168 -6.15 4.44 28.32
N PHE A 169 -5.28 4.96 27.46
CA PHE A 169 -4.46 4.09 26.58
C PHE A 169 -3.07 3.85 27.17
N ASP A 170 -2.53 4.86 27.86
CA ASP A 170 -1.20 4.82 28.45
C ASP A 170 -1.11 3.78 29.58
N GLN A 171 -2.20 3.55 30.33
CA GLN A 171 -2.25 2.59 31.43
C GLN A 171 -2.58 1.15 30.97
N LEU A 172 -2.99 0.95 29.72
CA LEU A 172 -3.36 -0.38 29.23
C LEU A 172 -2.18 -1.34 29.27
N HIS A 173 -0.98 -0.84 28.96
CA HIS A 173 0.22 -1.67 28.92
C HIS A 173 0.55 -2.23 30.31
N ASP A 174 0.55 -1.39 31.33
CA ASP A 174 0.83 -1.78 32.72
C ASP A 174 -0.24 -2.76 33.26
N LYS A 175 -1.51 -2.50 32.95
CA LYS A 175 -2.61 -3.37 33.38
C LYS A 175 -2.65 -4.70 32.63
N LEU A 176 -2.29 -4.71 31.35
CA LEU A 176 -2.12 -5.95 30.58
C LEU A 176 -0.98 -6.80 31.13
N GLN A 177 0.12 -6.17 31.57
CA GLN A 177 1.24 -6.88 32.18
C GLN A 177 0.80 -7.66 33.42
N LEU A 178 -0.06 -7.07 34.24
CA LEU A 178 -0.55 -7.67 35.48
C LEU A 178 -1.63 -8.73 35.24
N ASP A 179 -2.64 -8.41 34.44
CA ASP A 179 -3.83 -9.27 34.27
C ASP A 179 -3.62 -10.39 33.23
N SER A 180 -2.76 -10.16 32.24
CA SER A 180 -2.62 -11.05 31.07
C SER A 180 -1.20 -10.98 30.48
N PRO A 181 -0.20 -11.56 31.17
CA PRO A 181 1.22 -11.45 30.79
C PRO A 181 1.54 -12.05 29.41
N GLU A 182 0.74 -13.02 28.94
CA GLU A 182 0.90 -13.59 27.59
C GLU A 182 0.57 -12.57 26.51
N LEU A 183 -0.60 -11.94 26.60
CA LEU A 183 -1.02 -10.88 25.67
C LEU A 183 -0.07 -9.67 25.74
N PHE A 184 0.44 -9.35 26.93
CA PHE A 184 1.47 -8.31 27.09
C PHE A 184 2.76 -8.64 26.33
N ARG A 185 3.26 -9.88 26.43
CA ARG A 185 4.46 -10.32 25.72
C ARG A 185 4.32 -10.19 24.20
N GLU A 186 3.13 -10.53 23.69
CA GLU A 186 2.77 -10.37 22.29
C GLU A 186 2.74 -8.90 21.85
N LEU A 187 2.40 -7.98 22.76
CA LEU A 187 2.23 -6.55 22.50
C LEU A 187 3.42 -5.68 22.94
N LYS A 188 4.48 -6.26 23.49
CA LYS A 188 5.64 -5.55 24.08
C LYS A 188 6.25 -4.49 23.16
N HIS A 189 6.19 -4.71 21.84
CA HIS A 189 6.75 -3.81 20.82
C HIS A 189 5.71 -2.86 20.20
N SER A 190 4.45 -2.94 20.64
CA SER A 190 3.36 -2.14 20.11
C SER A 190 3.20 -0.85 20.91
N GLY A 191 3.38 0.29 20.24
CA GLY A 191 3.12 1.58 20.86
C GLY A 191 1.63 1.83 21.13
N VAL A 192 1.34 2.81 21.99
CA VAL A 192 -0.03 3.24 22.36
C VAL A 192 -0.91 3.51 21.13
N LYS A 193 -0.34 4.14 20.09
CA LYS A 193 -1.04 4.39 18.81
C LYS A 193 -1.46 3.11 18.10
N ALA A 194 -0.61 2.07 18.11
CA ALA A 194 -0.93 0.80 17.48
C ALA A 194 -2.08 0.10 18.19
N ILE A 195 -2.10 0.12 19.53
CA ILE A 195 -3.20 -0.44 20.33
C ILE A 195 -4.51 0.31 20.06
N LYS A 196 -4.47 1.64 20.00
CA LYS A 196 -5.64 2.46 19.66
C LYS A 196 -6.18 2.11 18.27
N THR A 197 -5.33 2.10 17.24
CA THR A 197 -5.74 1.72 15.88
C THR A 197 -6.25 0.28 15.82
N ALA A 198 -5.65 -0.65 16.56
CA ALA A 198 -6.12 -2.02 16.66
C ALA A 198 -7.55 -2.10 17.19
N MET A 199 -7.86 -1.36 18.25
CA MET A 199 -9.21 -1.33 18.82
C MET A 199 -10.23 -0.69 17.85
N GLU A 200 -9.83 0.38 17.15
CA GLU A 200 -10.67 1.02 16.12
C GLU A 200 -10.98 0.07 14.96
N LEU A 201 -10.00 -0.72 14.51
CA LEU A 201 -10.18 -1.71 13.44
C LEU A 201 -11.14 -2.85 13.81
N GLU A 202 -11.21 -3.22 15.10
CA GLU A 202 -12.19 -4.18 15.61
C GLU A 202 -13.56 -3.53 15.92
N GLY A 203 -13.73 -2.24 15.58
CA GLY A 203 -14.96 -1.49 15.82
C GLY A 203 -15.20 -1.15 17.30
N TYR A 204 -14.22 -1.36 18.17
CA TYR A 204 -14.35 -1.03 19.59
C TYR A 204 -14.19 0.48 19.80
N LYS A 205 -15.30 1.14 20.12
CA LYS A 205 -15.33 2.56 20.49
C LYS A 205 -15.44 2.70 22.00
N ARG A 206 -14.53 3.47 22.60
CA ARG A 206 -14.65 3.84 24.02
C ARG A 206 -15.66 4.97 24.13
N LYS A 207 -16.70 4.79 24.94
CA LYS A 207 -17.57 5.90 25.35
C LYS A 207 -16.75 6.78 26.31
N PHE A 208 -16.21 7.88 25.78
CA PHE A 208 -15.66 8.94 26.62
C PHE A 208 -16.82 9.85 27.00
N VAL A 209 -17.11 10.00 28.29
CA VAL A 209 -18.05 11.01 28.77
C VAL A 209 -17.22 12.26 29.08
N PRO A 210 -17.18 13.29 28.21
CA PRO A 210 -16.47 14.52 28.51
C PRO A 210 -17.12 15.20 29.72
N GLY A 211 -16.31 15.57 30.72
CA GLY A 211 -16.74 16.49 31.79
C GLY A 211 -17.15 15.87 33.13
N LYS A 212 -17.05 14.54 33.33
CA LYS A 212 -17.18 13.94 34.68
C LYS A 212 -15.97 13.07 34.95
N GLY A 213 -15.25 13.33 36.05
CA GLY A 213 -14.09 12.58 36.50
C GLY A 213 -14.36 11.11 36.89
N CYS A 214 -15.42 10.50 36.39
CA CYS A 214 -15.74 9.10 36.56
C CYS A 214 -16.65 8.65 35.40
N LEU A 215 -16.24 7.58 34.73
CA LEU A 215 -16.91 7.01 33.55
C LEU A 215 -18.08 6.13 34.00
N THR A 216 -19.30 6.60 33.83
CA THR A 216 -20.51 5.76 33.92
C THR A 216 -20.68 4.99 32.62
N VAL A 217 -20.80 3.66 32.72
CA VAL A 217 -21.04 2.76 31.59
C VAL A 217 -22.51 2.88 31.18
N CYS A 218 -22.79 3.31 29.94
CA CYS A 218 -24.10 3.10 29.32
C CYS A 218 -24.07 1.73 28.63
N GLU A 219 -24.68 0.73 29.24
CA GLU A 219 -25.09 -0.51 28.60
C GLU A 219 -26.17 -0.18 27.57
N ASP A 220 -25.88 -0.38 26.28
CA ASP A 220 -26.91 -0.37 25.24
C ASP A 220 -26.96 -1.78 24.63
N ASP A 221 -28.11 -2.42 24.86
CA ASP A 221 -28.84 -3.36 24.00
C ASP A 221 -28.07 -4.41 23.21
N VAL A 222 -28.00 -5.60 23.82
CA VAL A 222 -28.02 -6.87 23.07
C VAL A 222 -29.44 -7.07 22.55
N ARG A 223 -29.72 -6.61 21.33
CA ARG A 223 -30.90 -7.05 20.58
C ARG A 223 -30.64 -8.51 20.18
N THR A 224 -31.33 -9.41 20.85
CA THR A 224 -31.39 -10.85 20.53
C THR A 224 -32.39 -11.05 19.40
#